data_AF-A0A933JRZ1-F1
#
_entry.id   AF-A0A933JRZ1-F1
#
_cell.length_a   1.000
_cell.length_b   1.000
_cell.length_c   1.000
_cell.angle_alpha   90.00
_cell.angle_beta   90.00
_cell.angle_gamma   90.00
#
_symmetry.space_group_name_H-M   'P 1'
#
loop_
_entity.id
_entity.type
_entity.pdbx_description
1 polymer ?
#
loop_
_entity_poly.entity_id
_entity_poly.type
_entity_poly.pdbx_seq_one_letter_code
_entity_poly.pdbx_strand_id
1 'polypeptide(L)'
;MGKAVNRRVQLVLLCENYAAEVRALRAKRHIARALVVALDQDTRSAGERELEPANALSAAGLDPRAVDEPVIHVIPARNIETWLTYLGGGTVDETAEYQKLEHERDCAPMARALKHMCDARVLRSPEPTSLARTCVEYRRLGD
;
A
#
# COMPACT_ATOMS: atom_id res chain seq x y z
N MET A 1 25.31 7.17 -13.67
CA MET A 1 24.79 5.81 -13.96
C MET A 1 24.47 5.13 -12.63
N GLY A 2 23.33 5.44 -12.02
CA GLY A 2 22.93 4.85 -10.73
C GLY A 2 22.29 3.48 -10.97
N LYS A 3 22.85 2.42 -10.37
CA LYS A 3 22.23 1.08 -10.43
C LYS A 3 20.92 1.14 -9.67
N ALA A 4 19.80 0.86 -10.34
CA ALA A 4 18.50 0.69 -9.68
C ALA A 4 18.62 -0.40 -8.60
N VAL A 5 18.47 -0.01 -7.34
CA VAL A 5 18.47 -0.95 -6.21
C VAL A 5 17.18 -1.75 -6.29
N ASN A 6 17.27 -3.01 -6.70
CA ASN A 6 16.13 -3.90 -6.84
C ASN A 6 15.62 -4.31 -5.44
N ARG A 7 14.76 -3.49 -4.82
CA ARG A 7 14.15 -3.76 -3.51
C ARG A 7 13.10 -4.88 -3.63
N ARG A 8 13.19 -5.90 -2.78
CA ARG A 8 12.13 -6.93 -2.66
C ARG A 8 10.93 -6.33 -1.92
N VAL A 9 9.81 -6.18 -2.60
CA VAL A 9 8.56 -5.72 -2.00
C VAL A 9 7.87 -6.87 -1.27
N GLN A 10 7.57 -6.69 0.01
CA GLN A 10 6.67 -7.56 0.78
C GLN A 10 5.35 -6.81 0.95
N LEU A 11 4.27 -7.35 0.38
CA LEU A 11 2.92 -6.85 0.62
C LEU A 11 2.41 -7.41 1.94
N VAL A 12 1.87 -6.57 2.80
CA VAL A 12 1.11 -6.96 3.98
C VAL A 12 -0.20 -6.18 4.02
N LEU A 13 -1.32 -6.89 4.02
CA LEU A 13 -2.66 -6.31 4.20
C LEU A 13 -2.92 -6.23 5.70
N LEU A 14 -3.26 -5.07 6.29
CA LEU A 14 -3.20 -5.05 7.75
C LEU A 14 -3.87 -3.94 8.56
N CYS A 15 -4.53 -4.39 9.63
CA CYS A 15 -4.59 -3.68 10.90
C CYS A 15 -3.86 -4.42 12.06
N GLU A 16 -3.82 -5.75 12.13
CA GLU A 16 -3.41 -6.44 13.37
C GLU A 16 -1.89 -6.63 13.59
N ASN A 17 -1.06 -6.74 12.54
CA ASN A 17 0.38 -7.03 12.69
C ASN A 17 1.31 -5.83 12.33
N TYR A 18 0.80 -4.61 12.19
CA TYR A 18 1.57 -3.51 11.56
C TYR A 18 2.85 -3.21 12.32
N ALA A 19 2.75 -3.09 13.64
CA ALA A 19 3.91 -2.90 14.50
C ALA A 19 4.91 -4.08 14.40
N ALA A 20 4.44 -5.32 14.23
CA ALA A 20 5.31 -6.49 14.11
C ALA A 20 6.07 -6.49 12.77
N GLU A 21 5.42 -6.13 11.67
CA GLU A 21 6.05 -6.06 10.35
C GLU A 21 7.02 -4.89 10.24
N VAL A 22 6.69 -3.73 10.80
CA VAL A 22 7.64 -2.60 10.90
C VAL A 22 8.85 -2.98 11.77
N ARG A 23 8.64 -3.66 12.90
CA ARG A 23 9.74 -4.18 13.72
C ARG A 23 10.62 -5.16 12.92
N ALA A 24 10.03 -6.07 12.16
CA ALA A 24 10.75 -7.02 11.32
C ALA A 24 11.53 -6.34 10.19
N LEU A 25 10.96 -5.29 9.57
CA LEU A 25 11.61 -4.46 8.57
C LEU A 25 12.83 -3.75 9.16
N ARG A 26 12.68 -3.08 10.31
CA ARG A 26 13.75 -2.37 11.03
C ARG A 26 14.87 -3.32 11.44
N ALA A 27 14.54 -4.52 11.93
CA ALA A 27 15.52 -5.55 12.28
C ALA A 27 16.33 -6.02 11.06
N LYS A 28 15.73 -5.98 9.87
CA LYS A 28 16.35 -6.40 8.60
C LYS A 28 16.73 -5.22 7.69
N ARG A 29 17.07 -4.06 8.27
CA ARG A 29 17.43 -2.82 7.52
C ARG A 29 18.52 -3.00 6.44
N HIS A 30 19.37 -4.01 6.59
CA HIS A 30 20.45 -4.32 5.65
C HIS A 30 19.95 -5.04 4.38
N ILE A 31 18.73 -5.56 4.38
CA ILE A 31 18.10 -6.19 3.23
C ILE A 31 17.22 -5.13 2.57
N ALA A 32 17.44 -4.90 1.27
CA ALA A 32 16.62 -4.02 0.44
C ALA A 32 15.18 -4.56 0.35
N ARG A 33 14.35 -4.24 1.35
CA ARG A 33 12.93 -4.63 1.42
C ARG A 33 12.06 -3.39 1.60
N ALA A 34 10.88 -3.43 1.00
CA ALA A 34 9.83 -2.46 1.25
C ALA A 34 8.60 -3.17 1.81
N LEU A 35 7.94 -2.55 2.78
CA LEU A 35 6.67 -2.98 3.34
C LEU A 35 5.55 -2.19 2.66
N VAL A 36 4.58 -2.87 2.06
CA VAL A 36 3.36 -2.22 1.55
C VAL A 36 2.23 -2.57 2.50
N VAL A 37 1.53 -1.55 3.00
CA VAL A 37 0.46 -1.69 4.00
C VAL A 37 -0.85 -1.26 3.38
N ALA A 38 -1.81 -2.16 3.23
CA ALA A 38 -3.15 -1.80 2.79
C ALA A 38 -4.06 -1.48 3.97
N LEU A 39 -4.69 -0.29 3.95
CA LEU A 39 -5.65 0.20 4.95
C LEU A 39 -6.95 0.57 4.24
N ASP A 40 -8.00 -0.24 4.40
CA ASP A 40 -9.32 0.10 3.85
C ASP A 40 -9.87 1.37 4.53
N GLN A 41 -10.38 2.35 3.79
CA GLN A 41 -11.00 3.53 4.42
C GLN A 41 -12.30 3.21 5.15
N ASP A 42 -13.03 2.16 4.75
CA ASP A 42 -14.43 1.94 5.18
C ASP A 42 -15.24 3.26 5.11
N THR A 43 -16.31 3.42 5.91
CA THR A 43 -17.09 4.68 6.00
C THR A 43 -16.39 5.78 6.81
N ARG A 44 -15.11 5.60 7.18
CA ARG A 44 -14.37 6.58 7.99
C ARG A 44 -13.59 7.53 7.09
N SER A 45 -13.33 8.73 7.59
CA SER A 45 -12.66 9.76 6.78
C SER A 45 -11.20 9.39 6.50
N ALA A 46 -10.68 9.78 5.33
CA ALA A 46 -9.29 9.50 4.93
C ALA A 46 -8.24 9.88 5.99
N GLY A 47 -8.45 11.00 6.69
CA GLY A 47 -7.51 11.50 7.70
C GLY A 47 -7.42 10.63 8.96
N GLU A 48 -8.48 9.89 9.32
CA GLU A 48 -8.46 9.01 10.49
C GLU A 48 -7.63 7.75 10.24
N ARG A 49 -7.67 7.21 9.01
CA ARG A 49 -6.86 6.05 8.62
C ARG A 49 -5.38 6.36 8.48
N GLU A 50 -5.03 7.58 8.08
CA GLU A 50 -3.62 8.01 8.03
C GLU A 50 -2.94 7.99 9.41
N LEU A 51 -3.72 8.12 10.49
CA LEU A 51 -3.23 8.09 11.87
C LEU A 51 -3.14 6.67 12.47
N GLU A 52 -3.90 5.70 11.95
CA GLU A 52 -3.91 4.33 12.49
C GLU A 52 -2.52 3.68 12.53
N PRO A 53 -1.66 3.78 11.49
CA PRO A 53 -0.28 3.30 11.55
C PRO A 53 0.53 3.93 12.68
N ALA A 54 0.43 5.26 12.85
CA ALA A 54 1.16 5.96 13.90
C ALA A 54 0.70 5.52 15.29
N ASN A 55 -0.62 5.38 15.48
CA ASN A 55 -1.21 4.89 16.73
C ASN A 55 -0.79 3.45 17.03
N ALA A 56 -0.75 2.57 16.03
CA ALA A 56 -0.33 1.18 16.20
C ALA A 56 1.16 1.06 16.61
N LEU A 57 2.05 1.91 16.06
CA LEU A 57 3.44 1.95 16.50
C LEU A 57 3.57 2.46 17.93
N SER A 58 2.87 3.55 18.26
CA SER A 58 2.86 4.13 19.60
C SER A 58 2.37 3.13 20.65
N ALA A 59 1.24 2.45 20.39
CA ALA A 59 0.67 1.42 21.27
C ALA A 59 1.63 0.23 21.48
N ALA A 60 2.50 -0.05 20.50
CA ALA A 60 3.51 -1.10 20.59
C ALA A 60 4.87 -0.62 21.16
N GLY A 61 4.97 0.63 21.63
CA GLY A 61 6.19 1.22 22.15
C GLY A 61 7.30 1.39 21.10
N LEU A 62 6.93 1.55 19.83
CA LEU A 62 7.87 1.75 18.72
C LEU A 62 7.93 3.22 18.31
N ASP A 63 9.10 3.65 17.85
CA ASP A 63 9.27 4.97 17.25
C ASP A 63 8.36 5.15 16.03
N PRO A 64 7.86 6.38 15.77
CA PRO A 64 7.10 6.70 14.56
C PRO A 64 7.81 6.26 13.28
N ARG A 65 7.04 6.05 12.21
CA ARG A 65 7.61 5.74 10.88
C ARG A 65 8.55 6.87 10.47
N ALA A 66 9.80 6.55 10.12
CA ALA A 66 10.70 7.55 9.58
C ALA A 66 10.26 7.97 8.17
N VAL A 67 10.51 9.23 7.82
CA VAL A 67 10.08 9.82 6.55
C VAL A 67 10.64 9.07 5.34
N ASP A 68 11.83 8.50 5.47
CA ASP A 68 12.56 7.71 4.47
C ASP A 68 12.47 6.18 4.68
N GLU A 69 11.70 5.73 5.68
CA GLU A 69 11.49 4.31 5.94
C GLU A 69 10.77 3.68 4.74
N PRO A 70 11.19 2.50 4.23
CA PRO A 70 10.62 1.89 3.03
C PRO A 70 9.27 1.22 3.33
N VAL A 71 8.31 1.99 3.81
CA VAL A 71 6.94 1.58 4.13
C VAL A 71 5.97 2.42 3.30
N ILE A 72 5.27 1.79 2.37
CA ILE A 72 4.25 2.40 1.54
C ILE A 72 2.88 2.16 2.18
N HIS A 73 2.09 3.21 2.35
CA HIS A 73 0.69 3.08 2.73
C HIS A 73 -0.17 3.10 1.47
N VAL A 74 -0.96 2.05 1.31
CA VAL A 74 -1.98 1.84 0.30
C VAL A 74 -3.30 2.07 1.00
N ILE A 75 -3.98 3.17 0.71
CA ILE A 75 -5.25 3.52 1.36
C ILE A 75 -6.33 3.63 0.29
N PRO A 76 -7.02 2.54 -0.06
CA PRO A 76 -8.17 2.60 -0.95
C PRO A 76 -9.26 3.49 -0.36
N ALA A 77 -9.98 4.21 -1.21
CA ALA A 77 -11.06 5.11 -0.81
C ALA A 77 -12.21 4.42 -0.05
N ARG A 78 -12.42 3.12 -0.28
CA ARG A 78 -13.42 2.33 0.43
C ARG A 78 -12.84 0.97 0.82
N ASN A 79 -12.50 0.15 -0.17
CA ASN A 79 -11.86 -1.14 0.02
C ASN A 79 -10.83 -1.46 -1.06
N ILE A 80 -9.90 -2.37 -0.77
CA ILE A 80 -8.87 -2.78 -1.72
C ILE A 80 -9.48 -3.37 -2.99
N GLU A 81 -10.64 -4.00 -2.92
CA GLU A 81 -11.34 -4.62 -4.05
C GLU A 81 -11.75 -3.63 -5.14
N THR A 82 -11.94 -2.36 -4.78
CA THR A 82 -12.09 -1.28 -5.76
C THR A 82 -10.86 -1.21 -6.66
N TRP A 83 -9.66 -1.21 -6.09
CA TRP A 83 -8.44 -1.19 -6.89
C TRP A 83 -8.25 -2.50 -7.63
N LEU A 84 -8.63 -3.63 -7.03
CA LEU A 84 -8.53 -4.92 -7.68
C LEU A 84 -9.34 -4.98 -8.97
N THR A 85 -10.58 -4.47 -8.93
CA THR A 85 -11.45 -4.37 -10.10
C THR A 85 -10.83 -3.49 -11.19
N TYR A 86 -10.23 -2.36 -10.79
CA TYR A 86 -9.52 -1.48 -11.72
C TYR A 86 -8.26 -2.13 -12.30
N LEU A 87 -7.44 -2.81 -11.50
CA LEU A 87 -6.24 -3.48 -11.99
C LEU A 87 -6.59 -4.65 -12.94
N GLY A 88 -7.76 -5.26 -12.76
CA GLY A 88 -8.32 -6.29 -13.63
C GLY A 88 -8.91 -5.78 -14.95
N GLY A 89 -8.87 -4.47 -15.22
CA GLY A 89 -9.40 -3.88 -16.45
C GLY A 89 -10.79 -3.25 -16.31
N GLY A 90 -11.44 -3.36 -15.15
CA GLY A 90 -12.73 -2.73 -14.88
C GLY A 90 -12.64 -1.21 -14.75
N THR A 91 -13.76 -0.53 -15.00
CA THR A 91 -13.95 0.86 -14.57
C THR A 91 -14.54 0.83 -13.18
N VAL A 92 -14.08 1.72 -12.29
CA VAL A 92 -14.47 1.68 -10.88
C VAL A 92 -14.96 3.04 -10.40
N ASP A 93 -15.97 2.99 -9.56
CA ASP A 93 -16.44 4.08 -8.71
C ASP A 93 -15.86 3.89 -7.30
N GLU A 94 -15.07 4.87 -6.83
CA GLU A 94 -14.43 4.86 -5.50
C GLU A 94 -15.41 5.03 -4.34
N THR A 95 -16.68 5.33 -4.63
CA THR A 95 -17.76 5.45 -3.63
C THR A 95 -18.59 4.17 -3.50
N ALA A 96 -18.44 3.21 -4.42
CA ALA A 96 -19.25 2.00 -4.48
C ALA A 96 -18.67 0.84 -3.65
N GLU A 97 -19.54 -0.04 -3.14
CA GLU A 97 -19.10 -1.26 -2.45
C GLU A 97 -18.68 -2.33 -3.44
N TYR A 98 -17.50 -2.91 -3.24
CA TYR A 98 -17.04 -4.09 -3.98
C TYR A 98 -17.01 -5.27 -3.04
N GLN A 99 -17.44 -6.44 -3.54
CA GLN A 99 -17.42 -7.66 -2.74
C GLN A 99 -15.98 -8.00 -2.35
N LYS A 100 -15.79 -8.32 -1.07
CA LYS A 100 -14.49 -8.71 -0.53
C LYS A 100 -13.97 -9.97 -1.25
N LEU A 101 -12.66 -10.03 -1.45
CA LEU A 101 -12.05 -11.26 -1.91
C LEU A 101 -12.24 -12.38 -0.89
N GLU A 102 -12.49 -13.59 -1.38
CA GLU A 102 -12.58 -14.78 -0.53
C GLU A 102 -11.22 -15.22 0.03
N HIS A 103 -10.11 -14.92 -0.67
CA HIS A 103 -8.78 -15.38 -0.27
C HIS A 103 -7.68 -14.32 -0.48
N GLU A 104 -6.87 -14.09 0.55
CA GLU A 104 -5.73 -13.15 0.50
C GLU A 104 -4.69 -13.46 -0.59
N ARG A 105 -4.56 -14.74 -0.99
CA ARG A 105 -3.63 -15.18 -2.05
C ARG A 105 -3.92 -14.52 -3.40
N ASP A 106 -5.16 -14.05 -3.60
CA ASP A 106 -5.59 -13.42 -4.84
C ASP A 106 -5.00 -11.99 -4.96
N CYS A 107 -4.47 -11.41 -3.89
CA CYS A 107 -3.82 -10.11 -3.88
C CYS A 107 -2.40 -10.09 -4.48
N ALA A 108 -1.68 -11.23 -4.49
CA ALA A 108 -0.25 -11.25 -4.85
C ALA A 108 0.05 -10.92 -6.33
N PRO A 109 -0.71 -11.43 -7.33
CA PRO A 109 -0.60 -10.96 -8.72
C PRO A 109 -0.93 -9.47 -8.87
N MET A 110 -1.82 -8.96 -8.03
CA MET A 110 -2.34 -7.60 -8.10
C MET A 110 -1.35 -6.58 -7.54
N ALA A 111 -0.63 -6.96 -6.49
CA ALA A 111 0.53 -6.22 -5.99
C ALA A 111 1.60 -6.02 -7.09
N ARG A 112 1.81 -7.04 -7.92
CA ARG A 112 2.74 -6.97 -9.06
C ARG A 112 2.19 -6.06 -10.16
N ALA A 113 0.89 -6.13 -10.45
CA ALA A 113 0.25 -5.24 -11.42
C ALA A 113 0.31 -3.77 -10.97
N LEU A 114 0.03 -3.50 -9.69
CA LEU A 114 0.16 -2.17 -9.08
C LEU A 114 1.57 -1.61 -9.26
N LYS A 115 2.59 -2.40 -8.90
CA LYS A 115 3.99 -2.03 -9.10
C LYS A 115 4.27 -1.68 -10.55
N HIS A 116 3.89 -2.55 -11.49
CA HIS A 116 4.12 -2.34 -12.91
C HIS A 116 3.43 -1.06 -13.42
N MET A 117 2.17 -0.84 -13.06
CA MET A 117 1.40 0.32 -13.54
C MET A 117 1.92 1.64 -12.97
N CYS A 118 2.31 1.67 -11.69
CA CYS A 118 2.93 2.83 -11.07
C CYS A 118 4.31 3.14 -11.70
N ASP A 119 5.14 2.12 -11.93
CA ASP A 119 6.46 2.26 -12.55
C ASP A 119 6.36 2.79 -13.99
N ALA A 120 5.47 2.21 -14.79
CA ALA A 120 5.31 2.55 -16.20
C ALA A 120 4.47 3.83 -16.43
N ARG A 121 3.84 4.39 -15.40
CA ARG A 121 2.91 5.54 -15.49
C ARG A 121 1.76 5.31 -16.48
N VAL A 122 1.18 4.12 -16.45
CA VAL A 122 0.15 3.65 -17.41
C VAL A 122 -1.22 3.45 -16.76
N LEU A 123 -1.56 4.25 -15.76
CA LEU A 123 -2.91 4.22 -15.18
C LEU A 123 -3.92 4.61 -16.27
N ARG A 124 -4.98 3.79 -16.39
CA ARG A 124 -6.07 3.94 -17.35
C ARG A 124 -7.05 5.03 -16.89
N SER A 125 -7.59 5.80 -17.82
CA SER A 125 -8.65 6.77 -17.50
C SER A 125 -10.03 6.11 -17.43
N PRO A 126 -10.91 6.50 -16.48
CA PRO A 126 -10.64 7.40 -15.35
C PRO A 126 -9.78 6.74 -14.28
N GLU A 127 -8.81 7.49 -13.75
CA GLU A 127 -7.90 7.02 -12.70
C GLU A 127 -8.55 7.17 -11.31
N PRO A 128 -8.56 6.11 -10.48
CA PRO A 128 -8.99 6.22 -9.09
C PRO A 128 -8.04 7.17 -8.33
N THR A 129 -8.58 8.17 -7.64
CA THR A 129 -7.82 9.19 -6.92
C THR A 129 -6.96 8.59 -5.82
N SER A 130 -7.48 7.58 -5.11
CA SER A 130 -6.74 6.89 -4.05
C SER A 130 -5.56 6.07 -4.60
N LEU A 131 -5.73 5.50 -5.80
CA LEU A 131 -4.67 4.78 -6.52
C LEU A 131 -3.58 5.76 -7.02
N ALA A 132 -3.99 6.92 -7.53
CA ALA A 132 -3.08 7.98 -7.97
C ALA A 132 -2.10 8.41 -6.87
N ARG A 133 -2.63 8.68 -5.66
CA ARG A 133 -1.86 9.06 -4.47
C ARG A 133 -0.85 7.96 -4.11
N THR A 134 -1.26 6.71 -4.22
CA THR A 134 -0.39 5.56 -3.92
C THR A 134 0.77 5.44 -4.90
N CYS A 135 0.55 5.69 -6.19
CA CYS A 135 1.65 5.70 -7.15
C CYS A 135 2.64 6.86 -6.92
N VAL A 136 2.22 7.97 -6.32
CA VAL A 136 3.15 9.03 -5.85
C VAL A 136 4.04 8.51 -4.71
N GLU A 137 3.44 7.91 -3.68
CA GLU A 137 4.17 7.29 -2.56
C GLU A 137 5.13 6.19 -3.02
N TYR A 138 4.69 5.36 -3.97
CA TYR A 138 5.50 4.28 -4.52
C TYR A 138 6.77 4.80 -5.21
N ARG A 139 6.64 5.85 -6.04
CA ARG A 139 7.79 6.44 -6.77
C ARG A 139 8.83 7.03 -5.83
N ARG A 140 8.41 7.59 -4.70
CA ARG A 140 9.30 8.15 -3.69
C ARG A 140 10.31 7.13 -3.12
N LEU A 141 10.00 5.83 -3.19
CA LEU A 141 10.93 4.77 -2.74
C LEU A 141 11.86 4.23 -3.84
N GLY A 142 11.61 4.58 -5.10
CA GLY A 142 12.35 4.11 -6.27
C GLY A 142 13.49 5.03 -6.73
N ASP A 143 13.45 6.30 -6.33
CA ASP A 143 14.53 7.29 -6.49
C ASP A 143 15.59 7.16 -5.37
#